data_AF-A0A0S7ZVG7-F1
#
_entry.id   AF-A0A0S7ZVG7-F1
#
_cell.length_a   1.000
_cell.length_b   1.000
_cell.length_c   1.000
_cell.angle_alpha   90.00
_cell.angle_beta   90.00
_cell.angle_gamma   90.00
#
_symmetry.space_group_name_H-M   'P 1'
#
loop_
_entity.id
_entity.type
_entity.pdbx_description
1 polymer ?
#
loop_
_entity_poly.entity_id
_entity_poly.type
_entity_poly.pdbx_seq_one_letter_code
_entity_poly.pdbx_strand_id
1 'polypeptide(L)'
;MKFTLHQTDKLTRRGQLQFHRGTVETPTFMPVGTYGTVKAMTPEELIGIGAEMILGNTFHLMLRPGTEVIRKHGDLHDFMNWQGPILTDSGGFQVFSLGELRKITEQGVTFASPVNGDKVFMGPEESMQVQRELGADVVMIFDECTPYPADEEQTRASMELSLRWAKRSKEAHADNPAALFGIVQGGMFTHLRDESLQGLLAIGFDGYAIGGLSVGEPKDDMIRILDHTTPQLPEDKPRYLMGVGRPEDIVESVRRGVDMFDCVLPTRNARNGHLFTRYGEVKIRNAQYRDDTRPLDAKCSCYTCQNYSRAYLRHLDKTGEILGARLNTIHNLYYYQELMRGLRNAIENQRLDRFVEEFYQLRHSNQSG
;
A
#
# COMPACT_ATOMS: atom_id res chain seq x y z
N MET A 1 4.41 0.35 18.87
CA MET A 1 3.06 0.56 18.29
C MET A 1 2.03 -0.13 19.17
N LYS A 2 0.84 0.45 19.36
CA LYS A 2 -0.31 -0.23 19.99
C LYS A 2 -1.48 -0.28 19.01
N PHE A 3 -2.03 -1.47 18.77
CA PHE A 3 -3.27 -1.64 18.00
C PHE A 3 -4.45 -1.80 18.95
N THR A 4 -5.54 -1.05 18.70
CA THR A 4 -6.78 -1.14 19.47
C THR A 4 -7.94 -1.38 18.52
N LEU A 5 -8.71 -2.45 18.74
CA LEU A 5 -9.98 -2.66 18.07
C LEU A 5 -11.09 -1.89 18.79
N HIS A 6 -11.85 -1.10 18.03
CA HIS A 6 -12.97 -0.31 18.54
C HIS A 6 -14.31 -0.97 18.27
N GLN A 7 -14.47 -1.55 17.08
CA GLN A 7 -15.70 -2.22 16.69
C GLN A 7 -15.40 -3.35 15.70
N THR A 8 -16.17 -4.43 15.81
CA THR A 8 -16.18 -5.51 14.81
C THR A 8 -17.61 -5.75 14.32
N ASP A 9 -17.73 -6.10 13.04
CA ASP A 9 -18.95 -6.61 12.44
C ASP A 9 -18.58 -7.79 11.53
N LYS A 10 -18.89 -9.00 11.98
CA LYS A 10 -18.42 -10.26 11.40
C LYS A 10 -16.88 -10.26 11.33
N LEU A 11 -16.30 -10.30 10.12
CA LEU A 11 -14.85 -10.25 9.90
C LEU A 11 -14.30 -8.82 9.83
N THR A 12 -15.16 -7.83 9.69
CA THR A 12 -14.73 -6.44 9.47
C THR A 12 -14.36 -5.75 10.77
N ARG A 13 -13.36 -4.87 10.67
CA ARG A 13 -12.65 -4.34 11.83
C ARG A 13 -12.50 -2.84 11.70
N ARG A 14 -12.93 -2.13 12.75
CA ARG A 14 -12.63 -0.73 12.98
C ARG A 14 -11.64 -0.68 14.14
N GLY A 15 -10.44 -0.17 13.87
CA GLY A 15 -9.41 -0.06 14.90
C GLY A 15 -8.54 1.17 14.73
N GLN A 16 -7.53 1.30 15.57
CA GLN A 16 -6.58 2.41 15.56
C GLN A 16 -5.19 1.88 15.89
N LEU A 17 -4.20 2.36 15.14
CA LEU A 17 -2.78 2.19 15.42
C LEU A 17 -2.27 3.44 16.11
N GLN A 18 -1.64 3.28 17.27
CA GLN A 18 -1.00 4.36 18.01
C GLN A 18 0.52 4.24 17.92
N PHE A 19 1.16 5.30 17.42
CA PHE A 19 2.60 5.48 17.33
C PHE A 19 3.01 6.70 18.16
N HIS A 20 4.33 6.88 18.33
CA HIS A 20 4.85 8.12 18.92
C HIS A 20 4.54 9.35 18.05
N ARG A 21 4.58 9.17 16.72
CA ARG A 21 4.39 10.22 15.71
C ARG A 21 2.92 10.47 15.32
N GLY A 22 1.97 9.80 15.96
CA GLY A 22 0.54 10.02 15.71
C GLY A 22 -0.30 8.74 15.74
N THR A 23 -1.56 8.89 15.35
CA THR A 23 -2.55 7.81 15.29
C THR A 23 -2.98 7.57 13.84
N VAL A 24 -3.28 6.32 13.52
CA VAL A 24 -3.77 5.90 12.19
C VAL A 24 -5.04 5.09 12.37
N GLU A 25 -6.12 5.54 11.77
CA GLU A 25 -7.43 4.89 11.84
C GLU A 25 -7.55 3.76 10.81
N THR A 26 -7.92 2.56 11.24
CA THR A 26 -8.13 1.41 10.35
C THR A 26 -9.62 1.14 10.08
N PRO A 27 -10.02 0.77 8.85
CA PRO A 27 -9.15 0.54 7.69
C PRO A 27 -8.47 1.81 7.15
N THR A 28 -7.21 1.69 6.70
CA THR A 28 -6.37 2.80 6.22
C THR A 28 -5.77 2.54 4.84
N PHE A 29 -5.56 3.61 4.08
CA PHE A 29 -4.84 3.58 2.81
C PHE A 29 -3.64 4.51 2.86
N MET A 30 -2.46 3.95 2.61
CA MET A 30 -1.17 4.62 2.66
C MET A 30 -0.78 5.12 1.26
N PRO A 31 -0.71 6.45 1.03
CA PRO A 31 -0.10 6.98 -0.18
C PRO A 31 1.37 6.56 -0.30
N VAL A 32 1.76 6.10 -1.48
CA VAL A 32 3.12 5.56 -1.72
C VAL A 32 4.09 6.66 -2.14
N GLY A 33 5.15 6.84 -1.34
CA GLY A 33 6.29 7.71 -1.57
C GLY A 33 7.52 6.95 -2.05
N THR A 34 7.81 7.04 -3.35
CA THR A 34 8.88 6.23 -3.98
C THR A 34 10.29 6.76 -3.70
N TYR A 35 10.50 8.07 -3.70
CA TYR A 35 11.84 8.70 -3.57
C TYR A 35 11.81 9.75 -2.45
N GLY A 36 11.20 9.41 -1.31
CA GLY A 36 11.00 10.37 -0.21
C GLY A 36 9.97 11.44 -0.55
N THR A 37 9.03 11.12 -1.44
CA THR A 37 7.91 12.01 -1.80
C THR A 37 6.78 11.20 -2.43
N VAL A 38 5.55 11.48 -2.00
CA VAL A 38 4.35 11.07 -2.73
C VAL A 38 4.26 11.97 -3.96
N LYS A 39 4.40 11.36 -5.14
CA LYS A 39 4.55 12.09 -6.39
C LYS A 39 3.44 13.12 -6.59
N ALA A 40 3.84 14.36 -6.88
CA ALA A 40 2.95 15.52 -7.13
C ALA A 40 2.17 16.05 -5.91
N MET A 41 2.59 15.70 -4.68
CA MET A 41 2.00 16.17 -3.42
C MET A 41 3.07 16.73 -2.49
N THR A 42 2.75 17.81 -1.77
CA THR A 42 3.52 18.19 -0.57
C THR A 42 2.99 17.42 0.67
N PRO A 43 3.77 17.30 1.75
CA PRO A 43 3.30 16.73 3.02
C PRO A 43 2.05 17.43 3.57
N GLU A 44 1.95 18.74 3.45
CA GLU A 44 0.80 19.52 3.92
C GLU A 44 -0.47 19.18 3.12
N GLU A 45 -0.33 18.97 1.81
CA GLU A 45 -1.44 18.51 0.97
C GLU A 45 -1.88 17.09 1.36
N LEU A 46 -0.95 16.20 1.74
CA LEU A 46 -1.28 14.85 2.24
C LEU A 46 -2.06 14.92 3.56
N ILE A 47 -1.65 15.78 4.48
CA ILE A 47 -2.40 16.04 5.73
C ILE A 47 -3.78 16.60 5.39
N GLY A 48 -3.86 17.57 4.47
CA GLY A 48 -5.10 18.23 4.07
C GLY A 48 -6.14 17.29 3.45
N ILE A 49 -5.70 16.22 2.77
CA ILE A 49 -6.62 15.20 2.25
C ILE A 49 -6.99 14.12 3.29
N GLY A 50 -6.37 14.15 4.48
CA GLY A 50 -6.63 13.22 5.57
C GLY A 50 -5.80 11.93 5.52
N ALA A 51 -4.63 11.94 4.88
CA ALA A 51 -3.69 10.84 5.03
C ALA A 51 -3.07 10.90 6.44
N GLU A 52 -3.07 9.77 7.14
CA GLU A 52 -2.53 9.64 8.50
C GLU A 52 -1.19 8.88 8.51
N MET A 53 -0.89 8.16 7.43
CA MET A 53 0.31 7.35 7.26
C MET A 53 0.67 7.27 5.78
N ILE A 54 1.96 7.15 5.48
CA ILE A 54 2.46 6.93 4.12
C ILE A 54 3.36 5.69 4.04
N LEU A 55 3.55 5.18 2.84
CA LEU A 55 4.54 4.13 2.57
C LEU A 55 5.79 4.73 1.94
N GLY A 56 6.96 4.50 2.53
CA GLY A 56 8.27 4.82 1.96
C GLY A 56 8.88 3.61 1.26
N ASN A 57 9.43 3.80 0.06
CA ASN A 57 10.08 2.71 -0.67
C ASN A 57 11.58 2.61 -0.35
N THR A 58 11.96 1.54 0.35
CA THR A 58 13.32 1.32 0.82
C THR A 58 14.31 1.13 -0.32
N PHE A 59 13.92 0.33 -1.33
CA PHE A 59 14.77 0.01 -2.48
C PHE A 59 15.23 1.27 -3.23
N HIS A 60 14.31 2.21 -3.45
CA HIS A 60 14.65 3.44 -4.16
C HIS A 60 15.46 4.41 -3.29
N LEU A 61 15.11 4.55 -2.00
CA LEU A 61 15.77 5.47 -1.08
C LEU A 61 17.22 5.06 -0.76
N MET A 62 17.50 3.75 -0.63
CA MET A 62 18.86 3.25 -0.40
C MET A 62 19.78 3.49 -1.61
N LEU A 63 19.23 3.51 -2.82
CA LEU A 63 20.00 3.74 -4.05
C LEU A 63 20.12 5.24 -4.36
N ARG A 64 19.08 6.02 -4.05
CA ARG A 64 19.06 7.46 -4.28
C ARG A 64 18.07 8.15 -3.32
N PRO A 65 18.55 9.05 -2.45
CA PRO A 65 19.92 9.59 -2.38
C PRO A 65 20.90 8.71 -1.59
N GLY A 66 20.46 7.57 -1.05
CA GLY A 66 21.22 6.76 -0.10
C GLY A 66 20.93 7.19 1.34
N THR A 67 20.94 6.23 2.26
CA THR A 67 20.61 6.47 3.67
C THR A 67 21.63 7.38 4.36
N GLU A 68 22.89 7.41 3.94
CA GLU A 68 23.90 8.34 4.47
C GLU A 68 23.49 9.81 4.28
N VAL A 69 22.90 10.16 3.14
CA VAL A 69 22.43 11.52 2.87
C VAL A 69 21.21 11.85 3.72
N ILE A 70 20.27 10.90 3.84
CA ILE A 70 19.07 11.05 4.66
C ILE A 70 19.45 11.25 6.13
N ARG A 71 20.37 10.44 6.65
CA ARG A 71 20.86 10.54 8.04
C ARG A 71 21.51 11.88 8.38
N LYS A 72 22.10 12.58 7.41
CA LYS A 72 22.63 13.95 7.62
C LYS A 72 21.54 14.97 7.92
N HIS A 73 20.28 14.64 7.64
CA HIS A 73 19.11 15.48 7.90
C HIS A 73 18.27 14.97 9.09
N GLY A 74 18.72 13.93 9.80
CA GLY A 74 17.92 13.23 10.81
C GLY A 74 17.52 11.85 10.29
N ASP A 75 16.26 11.71 9.92
CA ASP A 75 15.69 10.50 9.30
C ASP A 75 14.87 10.85 8.04
N LEU A 76 14.08 9.89 7.53
CA LEU A 76 13.23 10.13 6.38
C LEU A 76 12.15 11.18 6.66
N HIS A 77 11.59 11.22 7.88
CA HIS A 77 10.57 12.18 8.29
C HIS A 77 11.09 13.60 8.17
N ASP A 78 12.29 13.86 8.71
CA ASP A 78 12.94 15.16 8.65
C ASP A 78 13.33 15.52 7.20
N PHE A 79 13.86 14.55 6.45
CA PHE A 79 14.29 14.78 5.06
C PHE A 79 13.14 15.16 4.13
N MET A 80 11.96 14.57 4.30
CA MET A 80 10.80 14.83 3.44
C MET A 80 9.75 15.77 4.06
N ASN A 81 9.99 16.28 5.26
CA ASN A 81 9.05 17.10 6.05
C ASN A 81 7.69 16.41 6.29
N TRP A 82 7.69 15.10 6.54
CA TRP A 82 6.49 14.34 6.92
C TRP A 82 6.61 13.89 8.37
N GLN A 83 5.77 14.43 9.25
CA GLN A 83 5.88 14.19 10.70
C GLN A 83 4.91 13.12 11.23
N GLY A 84 4.13 12.49 10.34
CA GLY A 84 3.26 11.36 10.69
C GLY A 84 3.96 10.00 10.56
N PRO A 85 3.28 8.90 10.90
CA PRO A 85 3.82 7.55 10.73
C PRO A 85 4.24 7.21 9.29
N ILE A 86 5.35 6.46 9.15
CA ILE A 86 5.85 5.89 7.90
C ILE A 86 5.97 4.38 8.02
N LEU A 87 5.41 3.65 7.04
CA LEU A 87 5.73 2.24 6.81
C LEU A 87 6.77 2.16 5.71
N THR A 88 7.87 1.43 5.92
CA THR A 88 8.82 1.14 4.83
C THR A 88 8.64 -0.27 4.31
N ASP A 89 8.58 -0.44 2.98
CA ASP A 89 8.67 -1.78 2.40
C ASP A 89 10.09 -2.35 2.56
N SER A 90 10.27 -3.66 2.38
CA SER A 90 11.58 -4.30 2.56
C SER A 90 12.50 -4.17 1.34
N GLY A 91 11.94 -3.77 0.20
CA GLY A 91 12.58 -3.78 -1.12
C GLY A 91 12.47 -5.12 -1.87
N GLY A 92 11.92 -6.18 -1.25
CA GLY A 92 11.81 -7.52 -1.84
C GLY A 92 11.04 -7.54 -3.16
N PHE A 93 9.89 -6.84 -3.23
CA PHE A 93 9.08 -6.73 -4.45
C PHE A 93 9.80 -5.99 -5.60
N GLN A 94 10.54 -4.92 -5.29
CA GLN A 94 11.26 -4.14 -6.31
C GLN A 94 12.42 -4.95 -6.87
N VAL A 95 13.14 -5.67 -6.01
CA VAL A 95 14.13 -6.67 -6.44
C VAL A 95 13.45 -7.74 -7.30
N PHE A 96 12.27 -8.23 -6.90
CA PHE A 96 11.45 -9.14 -7.72
C PHE A 96 11.09 -8.55 -9.11
N SER A 97 10.82 -7.25 -9.20
CA SER A 97 10.47 -6.60 -10.46
C SER A 97 11.64 -6.45 -11.45
N LEU A 98 12.89 -6.67 -11.01
CA LEU A 98 14.08 -6.60 -11.87
C LEU A 98 14.29 -7.82 -12.77
N GLY A 99 13.50 -8.89 -12.61
CA GLY A 99 13.59 -10.09 -13.45
C GLY A 99 14.98 -10.75 -13.43
N GLU A 100 15.52 -11.06 -14.61
CA GLU A 100 16.82 -11.75 -14.79
C GLU A 100 18.04 -10.97 -14.27
N LEU A 101 17.88 -9.68 -13.94
CA LEU A 101 18.97 -8.83 -13.43
C LEU A 101 19.32 -9.10 -11.96
N ARG A 102 18.69 -10.10 -11.32
CA ARG A 102 18.94 -10.48 -9.93
C ARG A 102 19.43 -11.93 -9.81
N LYS A 103 20.21 -12.19 -8.76
CA LYS A 103 20.57 -13.54 -8.31
C LYS A 103 20.14 -13.73 -6.86
N ILE A 104 19.18 -14.62 -6.65
CA ILE A 104 18.69 -15.01 -5.31
C ILE A 104 19.56 -16.15 -4.77
N THR A 105 19.90 -16.06 -3.50
CA THR A 105 20.61 -17.10 -2.73
C THR A 105 20.04 -17.14 -1.31
N GLU A 106 20.38 -18.16 -0.52
CA GLU A 106 19.98 -18.22 0.89
C GLU A 106 20.37 -16.96 1.68
N GLN A 107 21.49 -16.31 1.33
CA GLN A 107 21.97 -15.12 2.05
C GLN A 107 21.15 -13.86 1.75
N GLY A 108 20.50 -13.80 0.58
CA GLY A 108 19.84 -12.59 0.08
C GLY A 108 19.94 -12.51 -1.43
N VAL A 109 19.77 -11.30 -1.96
CA VAL A 109 19.71 -11.03 -3.39
C VAL A 109 20.82 -10.08 -3.82
N THR A 110 21.48 -10.42 -4.91
CA THR A 110 22.44 -9.54 -5.59
C THR A 110 21.85 -9.04 -6.90
N PHE A 111 21.95 -7.75 -7.19
CA PHE A 111 21.45 -7.15 -8.43
C PHE A 111 22.33 -5.98 -8.89
N ALA A 112 22.18 -5.55 -10.14
CA ALA A 112 22.77 -4.32 -10.63
C ALA A 112 21.85 -3.13 -10.34
N SER A 113 22.39 -2.08 -9.73
CA SER A 113 21.67 -0.84 -9.43
C SER A 113 21.08 -0.25 -10.73
N PRO A 114 19.76 -0.01 -10.81
CA PRO A 114 19.15 0.64 -11.97
C PRO A 114 19.55 2.12 -12.10
N VAL A 115 20.23 2.70 -11.10
CA VAL A 115 20.66 4.10 -11.11
C VAL A 115 22.00 4.27 -11.82
N ASN A 116 22.96 3.38 -11.57
CA ASN A 116 24.34 3.55 -12.03
C ASN A 116 25.03 2.23 -12.45
N GLY A 117 24.37 1.08 -12.32
CA GLY A 117 24.92 -0.23 -12.70
C GLY A 117 25.77 -0.92 -11.65
N ASP A 118 26.03 -0.29 -10.50
CA ASP A 118 26.84 -0.88 -9.43
C ASP A 118 26.21 -2.17 -8.90
N LYS A 119 27.04 -3.14 -8.52
CA LYS A 119 26.57 -4.38 -7.91
C LYS A 119 26.15 -4.13 -6.47
N VAL A 120 24.89 -4.39 -6.16
CA VAL A 120 24.28 -4.21 -4.83
C VAL A 120 23.88 -5.57 -4.26
N PHE A 121 24.11 -5.76 -2.96
CA PHE A 121 23.60 -6.88 -2.19
C PHE A 121 22.51 -6.40 -1.23
N MET A 122 21.45 -7.18 -1.09
CA MET A 122 20.35 -6.94 -0.17
C MET A 122 19.89 -8.25 0.44
N GLY A 123 20.08 -8.42 1.74
CA GLY A 123 19.53 -9.52 2.54
C GLY A 123 18.63 -9.01 3.67
N PRO A 124 18.15 -9.93 4.53
CA PRO A 124 17.39 -9.61 5.72
C PRO A 124 18.04 -8.56 6.62
N GLU A 125 19.34 -8.70 6.90
CA GLU A 125 20.09 -7.82 7.79
C GLU A 125 20.27 -6.42 7.18
N GLU A 126 20.64 -6.34 5.90
CA GLU A 126 20.78 -5.06 5.19
C GLU A 126 19.43 -4.35 5.10
N SER A 127 18.34 -5.08 4.84
CA SER A 127 16.99 -4.49 4.81
C SER A 127 16.60 -3.89 6.16
N MET A 128 16.85 -4.59 7.27
CA MET A 128 16.58 -4.07 8.61
C MET A 128 17.42 -2.84 8.92
N GLN A 129 18.70 -2.85 8.54
CA GLN A 129 19.60 -1.72 8.75
C GLN A 129 19.12 -0.49 7.96
N VAL A 130 18.81 -0.63 6.67
CA VAL A 130 18.34 0.49 5.84
C VAL A 130 17.04 1.06 6.41
N GLN A 131 16.07 0.21 6.77
CA GLN A 131 14.80 0.69 7.33
C GLN A 131 14.97 1.38 8.69
N ARG A 132 15.93 0.94 9.52
CA ARG A 132 16.32 1.62 10.76
C ARG A 132 16.93 3.00 10.47
N GLU A 133 17.80 3.11 9.48
CA GLU A 133 18.42 4.38 9.07
C GLU A 133 17.42 5.37 8.45
N LEU A 134 16.34 4.86 7.85
CA LEU A 134 15.22 5.68 7.36
C LEU A 134 14.30 6.15 8.50
N GLY A 135 14.41 5.60 9.70
CA GLY A 135 13.60 5.98 10.86
C GLY A 135 12.12 5.56 10.78
N ALA A 136 11.82 4.48 10.05
CA ALA A 136 10.44 4.01 9.84
C ALA A 136 9.70 3.69 11.16
N ASP A 137 8.39 3.91 11.20
CA ASP A 137 7.52 3.54 12.34
C ASP A 137 7.02 2.09 12.26
N VAL A 138 6.87 1.58 11.04
CA VAL A 138 6.60 0.17 10.71
C VAL A 138 7.62 -0.32 9.69
N VAL A 139 8.28 -1.41 10.02
CA VAL A 139 9.31 -2.08 9.23
C VAL A 139 8.74 -3.40 8.71
N MET A 140 8.95 -3.69 7.43
CA MET A 140 8.56 -4.95 6.82
C MET A 140 9.76 -5.91 6.77
N ILE A 141 9.58 -7.17 7.18
CA ILE A 141 10.63 -8.19 7.00
C ILE A 141 11.05 -8.30 5.53
N PHE A 142 12.29 -8.72 5.30
CA PHE A 142 12.73 -9.05 3.94
C PHE A 142 12.14 -10.41 3.53
N ASP A 143 11.54 -10.47 2.34
CA ASP A 143 10.86 -11.63 1.82
C ASP A 143 11.18 -11.85 0.34
N GLU A 144 10.85 -13.04 -0.16
CA GLU A 144 10.86 -13.35 -1.58
C GLU A 144 9.44 -13.37 -2.11
N CYS A 145 9.13 -12.46 -3.04
CA CYS A 145 7.84 -12.47 -3.73
C CYS A 145 7.84 -13.58 -4.79
N THR A 146 6.97 -14.58 -4.65
CA THR A 146 6.74 -15.60 -5.67
C THR A 146 5.99 -15.00 -6.88
N PRO A 147 6.41 -15.27 -8.14
CA PRO A 147 5.67 -14.83 -9.33
C PRO A 147 4.31 -15.53 -9.47
N TYR A 148 3.44 -14.98 -10.32
CA TYR A 148 2.24 -15.66 -10.79
C TYR A 148 2.21 -15.73 -12.32
N PRO A 149 1.92 -16.90 -12.93
CA PRO A 149 1.74 -18.20 -12.28
C PRO A 149 3.07 -18.80 -11.79
N ALA A 150 3.00 -19.64 -10.77
CA ALA A 150 4.10 -20.50 -10.30
C ALA A 150 3.51 -21.85 -9.89
N ASP A 151 4.29 -22.92 -10.04
CA ASP A 151 3.88 -24.25 -9.55
C ASP A 151 4.02 -24.34 -8.02
N GLU A 152 3.48 -25.40 -7.43
CA GLU A 152 3.49 -25.57 -5.97
C GLU A 152 4.92 -25.74 -5.43
N GLU A 153 5.81 -26.41 -6.15
CA GLU A 153 7.19 -26.66 -5.72
C GLU A 153 7.98 -25.36 -5.63
N GLN A 154 7.91 -24.53 -6.67
CA GLN A 154 8.50 -23.19 -6.71
C GLN A 154 7.91 -22.30 -5.61
N THR A 155 6.59 -22.34 -5.43
CA THR A 155 5.90 -21.55 -4.41
C THR A 155 6.32 -21.97 -3.00
N ARG A 156 6.43 -23.28 -2.75
CA ARG A 156 6.88 -23.83 -1.47
C ARG A 156 8.32 -23.42 -1.17
N ALA A 157 9.23 -23.60 -2.11
CA ALA A 157 10.63 -23.23 -1.94
C ALA A 157 10.80 -21.73 -1.60
N SER A 158 10.03 -20.87 -2.27
CA SER A 158 10.05 -19.42 -2.06
C SER A 158 9.44 -19.02 -0.70
N MET A 159 8.34 -19.66 -0.31
CA MET A 159 7.70 -19.47 0.99
C MET A 159 8.63 -19.89 2.14
N GLU A 160 9.30 -21.04 2.02
CA GLU A 160 10.24 -21.55 3.03
C GLU A 160 11.48 -20.65 3.15
N LEU A 161 12.00 -20.12 2.04
CA LEU A 161 13.07 -19.12 2.05
C LEU A 161 12.62 -17.86 2.78
N SER A 162 11.42 -17.37 2.49
CA SER A 162 10.84 -16.20 3.16
C SER A 162 10.67 -16.42 4.67
N LEU A 163 10.34 -17.63 5.14
CA LEU A 163 10.29 -17.95 6.58
C LEU A 163 11.68 -17.88 7.24
N ARG A 164 12.73 -18.39 6.57
CA ARG A 164 14.11 -18.29 7.07
C ARG A 164 14.58 -16.85 7.11
N TRP A 165 14.23 -16.06 6.09
CA TRP A 165 14.51 -14.62 6.06
C TRP A 165 13.70 -13.84 7.09
N ALA A 166 12.44 -14.21 7.35
CA ALA A 166 11.63 -13.62 8.42
C ALA A 166 12.30 -13.75 9.79
N LYS A 167 12.85 -14.93 10.09
CA LYS A 167 13.60 -15.16 11.32
C LYS A 167 14.85 -14.28 11.41
N ARG A 168 15.64 -14.22 10.34
CA ARG A 168 16.84 -13.35 10.27
C ARG A 168 16.49 -11.87 10.39
N SER A 169 15.41 -11.41 9.75
CA SER A 169 14.91 -10.04 9.90
C SER A 169 14.47 -9.76 11.34
N LYS A 170 13.81 -10.71 12.02
CA LYS A 170 13.44 -10.56 13.44
C LYS A 170 14.67 -10.42 14.34
N GLU A 171 15.70 -11.23 14.10
CA GLU A 171 16.97 -11.18 14.84
C GLU A 171 17.72 -9.86 14.58
N ALA A 172 17.79 -9.41 13.31
CA ALA A 172 18.48 -8.18 12.92
C ALA A 172 17.73 -6.89 13.31
N HIS A 173 16.40 -6.95 13.46
CA HIS A 173 15.61 -5.84 13.98
C HIS A 173 15.99 -5.49 15.43
N ALA A 174 16.31 -6.52 16.24
CA ALA A 174 16.91 -6.39 17.57
C ALA A 174 16.16 -5.40 18.50
N ASP A 175 16.79 -4.28 18.84
CA ASP A 175 16.31 -3.24 19.75
C ASP A 175 15.60 -2.08 19.04
N ASN A 176 15.35 -2.18 17.73
CA ASN A 176 14.70 -1.12 16.97
C ASN A 176 13.29 -0.85 17.56
N PRO A 177 12.92 0.39 17.90
CA PRO A 177 11.61 0.69 18.49
C PRO A 177 10.44 0.61 17.49
N ALA A 178 10.73 0.55 16.20
CA ALA A 178 9.73 0.42 15.15
C ALA A 178 8.97 -0.91 15.23
N ALA A 179 7.69 -0.91 14.87
CA ALA A 179 6.93 -2.16 14.76
C ALA A 179 7.48 -3.02 13.62
N LEU A 180 7.56 -4.34 13.80
CA LEU A 180 7.98 -5.28 12.75
C LEU A 180 6.82 -6.13 12.27
N PHE A 181 6.55 -6.11 10.97
CA PHE A 181 5.48 -6.89 10.36
C PHE A 181 6.05 -8.09 9.60
N GLY A 182 5.47 -9.26 9.85
CA GLY A 182 5.72 -10.47 9.06
C GLY A 182 4.91 -10.47 7.76
N ILE A 183 5.35 -11.21 6.74
CA ILE A 183 4.69 -11.28 5.43
C ILE A 183 4.31 -12.73 5.13
N VAL A 184 3.01 -13.05 5.15
CA VAL A 184 2.49 -14.36 4.77
C VAL A 184 2.66 -14.53 3.26
N GLN A 185 3.38 -15.58 2.86
CA GLN A 185 3.58 -16.01 1.47
C GLN A 185 2.88 -17.35 1.21
N GLY A 186 3.01 -17.92 0.01
CA GLY A 186 2.40 -19.22 -0.35
C GLY A 186 1.55 -19.21 -1.63
N GLY A 187 1.61 -18.12 -2.42
CA GLY A 187 0.92 -18.04 -3.72
C GLY A 187 -0.59 -18.28 -3.61
N MET A 188 -1.13 -19.08 -4.54
CA MET A 188 -2.57 -19.42 -4.59
C MET A 188 -2.92 -20.76 -3.91
N PHE A 189 -2.00 -21.30 -3.11
CA PHE A 189 -2.13 -22.57 -2.41
C PHE A 189 -2.43 -22.36 -0.93
N THR A 190 -3.63 -22.76 -0.49
CA THR A 190 -4.12 -22.50 0.87
C THR A 190 -3.28 -23.19 1.94
N HIS A 191 -2.81 -24.41 1.70
CA HIS A 191 -1.96 -25.12 2.66
C HIS A 191 -0.57 -24.48 2.83
N LEU A 192 0.01 -23.90 1.76
CA LEU A 192 1.26 -23.14 1.87
C LEU A 192 1.07 -21.83 2.64
N ARG A 193 -0.11 -21.20 2.53
CA ARG A 193 -0.48 -20.02 3.33
C ARG A 193 -0.57 -20.39 4.81
N ASP A 194 -1.12 -21.56 5.13
CA ASP A 194 -1.20 -22.07 6.50
C ASP A 194 0.19 -22.32 7.08
N GLU A 195 1.05 -23.03 6.34
CA GLU A 195 2.44 -23.29 6.74
C GLU A 195 3.21 -21.98 6.98
N SER A 196 3.09 -21.00 6.06
CA SER A 196 3.70 -19.68 6.18
C SER A 196 3.20 -18.94 7.43
N LEU A 197 1.88 -18.92 7.65
CA LEU A 197 1.30 -18.26 8.80
C LEU A 197 1.76 -18.89 10.12
N GLN A 198 1.73 -20.22 10.25
CA GLN A 198 2.19 -20.90 11.45
C GLN A 198 3.66 -20.60 11.76
N GLY A 199 4.52 -20.58 10.73
CA GLY A 199 5.92 -20.18 10.89
C GLY A 199 6.09 -18.75 11.40
N LEU A 200 5.33 -17.80 10.87
CA LEU A 200 5.37 -16.40 11.30
C LEU A 200 4.78 -16.19 12.70
N LEU A 201 3.75 -16.94 13.08
CA LEU A 201 3.18 -16.92 14.43
C LEU A 201 4.17 -17.43 15.47
N ALA A 202 4.92 -18.49 15.14
CA ALA A 202 5.96 -19.04 16.01
C ALA A 202 7.12 -18.04 16.24
N ILE A 203 7.42 -17.17 15.27
CA ILE A 203 8.43 -16.11 15.39
C ILE A 203 7.90 -14.90 16.18
N GLY A 204 6.65 -14.48 15.90
CA GLY A 204 5.98 -13.37 16.57
C GLY A 204 6.31 -11.98 16.01
N PHE A 205 5.26 -11.28 15.56
CA PHE A 205 5.35 -9.95 14.93
C PHE A 205 4.29 -8.98 15.46
N ASP A 206 4.51 -7.69 15.25
CA ASP A 206 3.59 -6.63 15.69
C ASP A 206 2.37 -6.47 14.77
N GLY A 207 2.45 -7.03 13.57
CA GLY A 207 1.41 -7.07 12.55
C GLY A 207 1.73 -8.10 11.48
N TYR A 208 0.73 -8.45 10.67
CA TYR A 208 0.85 -9.49 9.65
C TYR A 208 0.36 -8.97 8.30
N ALA A 209 1.25 -8.98 7.33
CA ALA A 209 0.94 -8.67 5.96
C ALA A 209 0.62 -9.92 5.14
N ILE A 210 -0.16 -9.75 4.09
CA ILE A 210 -0.48 -10.76 3.09
C ILE A 210 0.24 -10.35 1.81
N GLY A 211 1.33 -11.05 1.50
CA GLY A 211 2.16 -10.83 0.32
C GLY A 211 1.81 -11.75 -0.84
N GLY A 212 2.39 -11.48 -2.01
CA GLY A 212 2.24 -12.32 -3.20
C GLY A 212 0.81 -12.36 -3.76
N LEU A 213 0.03 -11.31 -3.50
CA LEU A 213 -1.28 -11.03 -4.12
C LEU A 213 -1.18 -9.73 -4.94
N SER A 214 -2.12 -9.53 -5.86
CA SER A 214 -2.12 -8.48 -6.88
C SER A 214 -0.87 -8.51 -7.78
N VAL A 215 -0.37 -9.70 -8.08
CA VAL A 215 0.81 -9.95 -8.94
C VAL A 215 0.44 -10.47 -10.33
N GLY A 216 -0.84 -10.63 -10.61
CA GLY A 216 -1.37 -11.02 -11.93
C GLY A 216 -2.42 -12.12 -11.87
N GLU A 217 -2.77 -12.59 -10.68
CA GLU A 217 -3.76 -13.64 -10.45
C GLU A 217 -5.20 -13.18 -10.78
N PRO A 218 -6.09 -14.13 -11.12
CA PRO A 218 -7.51 -13.85 -11.21
C PRO A 218 -8.07 -13.29 -9.91
N LYS A 219 -9.06 -12.40 -10.05
CA LYS A 219 -9.72 -11.76 -8.90
C LYS A 219 -10.30 -12.79 -7.93
N ASP A 220 -10.89 -13.87 -8.45
CA ASP A 220 -11.51 -14.93 -7.64
C ASP A 220 -10.47 -15.70 -6.82
N ASP A 221 -9.24 -15.87 -7.34
CA ASP A 221 -8.14 -16.49 -6.61
C ASP A 221 -7.64 -15.60 -5.47
N MET A 222 -7.46 -14.30 -5.72
CA MET A 222 -7.12 -13.34 -4.67
C MET A 222 -8.16 -13.37 -3.55
N ILE A 223 -9.45 -13.35 -3.91
CA ILE A 223 -10.56 -13.41 -2.96
C ILE A 223 -10.56 -14.72 -2.17
N ARG A 224 -10.39 -15.87 -2.83
CA ARG A 224 -10.30 -17.18 -2.18
C ARG A 224 -9.16 -17.25 -1.17
N ILE A 225 -7.99 -16.68 -1.50
CA ILE A 225 -6.85 -16.65 -0.58
C ILE A 225 -7.11 -15.73 0.62
N LEU A 226 -7.76 -14.59 0.41
CA LEU A 226 -8.17 -13.71 1.51
C LEU A 226 -9.18 -14.42 2.42
N ASP A 227 -10.23 -15.03 1.86
CA ASP A 227 -11.25 -15.77 2.61
C ASP A 227 -10.65 -16.90 3.47
N HIS A 228 -9.56 -17.51 3.01
CA HIS A 228 -8.84 -18.56 3.74
C HIS A 228 -7.87 -18.00 4.79
N THR A 229 -7.10 -16.97 4.45
CA THR A 229 -5.95 -16.51 5.26
C THR A 229 -6.37 -15.54 6.35
N THR A 230 -7.24 -14.57 6.06
CA THR A 230 -7.55 -13.48 7.00
C THR A 230 -8.23 -13.94 8.29
N PRO A 231 -9.12 -14.96 8.32
CA PRO A 231 -9.72 -15.40 9.57
C PRO A 231 -8.72 -16.05 10.54
N GLN A 232 -7.58 -16.53 10.03
CA GLN A 232 -6.55 -17.19 10.82
C GLN A 232 -5.53 -16.20 11.42
N LEU A 233 -5.49 -14.96 10.92
CA LEU A 233 -4.59 -13.93 11.43
C LEU A 233 -5.01 -13.46 12.83
N PRO A 234 -4.07 -13.21 13.76
CA PRO A 234 -4.39 -12.78 15.12
C PRO A 234 -5.32 -11.58 15.16
N GLU A 235 -6.33 -11.63 16.04
CA GLU A 235 -7.32 -10.58 16.13
C GLU A 235 -6.72 -9.27 16.67
N ASP A 236 -5.80 -9.38 17.63
CA ASP A 236 -5.14 -8.28 18.34
C ASP A 236 -3.95 -7.67 17.57
N LYS A 237 -3.81 -8.01 16.29
CA LYS A 237 -2.73 -7.52 15.41
C LYS A 237 -3.33 -6.96 14.10
N PRO A 238 -2.77 -5.88 13.55
CA PRO A 238 -3.22 -5.33 12.28
C PRO A 238 -2.90 -6.27 11.11
N ARG A 239 -3.77 -6.24 10.09
CA ARG A 239 -3.72 -7.07 8.89
C ARG A 239 -3.49 -6.19 7.66
N TYR A 240 -2.37 -6.37 6.98
CA TYR A 240 -1.95 -5.50 5.88
C TYR A 240 -1.97 -6.24 4.53
N LEU A 241 -2.78 -5.79 3.57
CA LEU A 241 -2.76 -6.34 2.22
C LEU A 241 -1.88 -5.49 1.31
N MET A 242 -0.75 -6.06 0.88
CA MET A 242 0.28 -5.34 0.15
C MET A 242 -0.08 -5.15 -1.33
N GLY A 243 0.08 -3.93 -1.84
CA GLY A 243 0.00 -3.61 -3.27
C GLY A 243 -1.40 -3.56 -3.88
N VAL A 244 -2.46 -3.85 -3.10
CA VAL A 244 -3.85 -3.84 -3.58
C VAL A 244 -4.42 -2.43 -3.56
N GLY A 245 -4.95 -2.01 -4.71
CA GLY A 245 -5.29 -0.61 -4.92
C GLY A 245 -6.61 -0.27 -5.57
N ARG A 246 -7.35 -1.16 -6.26
CA ARG A 246 -8.63 -0.69 -6.84
C ARG A 246 -9.65 -0.45 -5.71
N PRO A 247 -10.54 0.55 -5.82
CA PRO A 247 -11.56 0.81 -4.81
C PRO A 247 -12.41 -0.42 -4.49
N GLU A 248 -12.77 -1.20 -5.50
CA GLU A 248 -13.54 -2.44 -5.36
C GLU A 248 -12.73 -3.53 -4.63
N ASP A 249 -11.42 -3.62 -4.89
CA ASP A 249 -10.54 -4.59 -4.24
C ASP A 249 -10.38 -4.28 -2.75
N ILE A 250 -10.24 -3.00 -2.42
CA ILE A 250 -10.20 -2.52 -1.04
C ILE A 250 -11.49 -2.86 -0.32
N VAL A 251 -12.65 -2.52 -0.90
CA VAL A 251 -13.95 -2.79 -0.26
C VAL A 251 -14.11 -4.28 0.03
N GLU A 252 -13.82 -5.14 -0.95
CA GLU A 252 -13.92 -6.58 -0.77
C GLU A 252 -12.90 -7.15 0.22
N SER A 253 -11.72 -6.55 0.33
CA SER A 253 -10.70 -6.97 1.30
C SER A 253 -11.04 -6.53 2.73
N VAL A 254 -11.64 -5.34 2.90
CA VAL A 254 -12.14 -4.88 4.20
C VAL A 254 -13.28 -5.78 4.70
N ARG A 255 -14.17 -6.22 3.80
CA ARG A 255 -15.21 -7.22 4.12
C ARG A 255 -14.65 -8.54 4.65
N ARG A 256 -13.37 -8.82 4.34
CA ARG A 256 -12.61 -10.00 4.79
C ARG A 256 -11.67 -9.68 5.93
N GLY A 257 -11.77 -8.50 6.54
CA GLY A 257 -11.03 -8.16 7.75
C GLY A 257 -9.61 -7.69 7.53
N VAL A 258 -9.27 -7.14 6.37
CA VAL A 258 -8.01 -6.42 6.14
C VAL A 258 -8.10 -4.99 6.70
N ASP A 259 -7.04 -4.53 7.37
CA ASP A 259 -6.98 -3.24 8.08
C ASP A 259 -6.15 -2.18 7.33
N MET A 260 -5.16 -2.58 6.53
CA MET A 260 -4.20 -1.65 5.91
C MET A 260 -4.01 -1.97 4.43
N PHE A 261 -3.81 -0.92 3.63
CA PHE A 261 -3.61 -0.99 2.18
C PHE A 261 -2.58 0.02 1.72
N ASP A 262 -1.86 -0.30 0.65
CA ASP A 262 -1.04 0.62 -0.11
C ASP A 262 -1.22 0.34 -1.61
N CYS A 263 -1.13 1.38 -2.43
CA CYS A 263 -0.96 1.18 -3.86
C CYS A 263 -0.49 2.45 -4.54
N VAL A 264 0.34 2.30 -5.58
CA VAL A 264 0.71 3.40 -6.47
C VAL A 264 -0.43 3.81 -7.42
N LEU A 265 -1.48 3.00 -7.53
CA LEU A 265 -2.56 3.18 -8.51
C LEU A 265 -3.17 4.60 -8.49
N PRO A 266 -3.55 5.20 -7.34
CA PRO A 266 -4.19 6.52 -7.34
C PRO A 266 -3.29 7.60 -7.93
N THR A 267 -2.02 7.64 -7.52
CA THR A 267 -1.09 8.67 -7.98
C THR A 267 -0.62 8.41 -9.41
N ARG A 268 -0.31 7.15 -9.77
CA ARG A 268 0.13 6.80 -11.13
C ARG A 268 -0.97 7.07 -12.15
N ASN A 269 -2.21 6.66 -11.85
CA ASN A 269 -3.33 6.85 -12.77
C ASN A 269 -3.71 8.32 -12.90
N ALA A 270 -3.68 9.09 -11.81
CA ALA A 270 -3.91 10.53 -11.85
C ALA A 270 -3.01 11.25 -12.86
N ARG A 271 -1.70 10.95 -12.84
CA ARG A 271 -0.72 11.52 -13.78
C ARG A 271 -0.87 11.04 -15.21
N ASN A 272 -1.60 9.93 -15.42
CA ASN A 272 -1.89 9.37 -16.73
C ASN A 272 -3.32 9.68 -17.22
N GLY A 273 -4.06 10.55 -16.51
CA GLY A 273 -5.39 11.00 -16.92
C GLY A 273 -6.55 10.06 -16.53
N HIS A 274 -6.33 9.20 -15.54
CA HIS A 274 -7.30 8.23 -15.04
C HIS A 274 -7.69 8.58 -13.59
N LEU A 275 -8.95 8.95 -13.39
CA LEU A 275 -9.42 9.60 -12.16
C LEU A 275 -10.53 8.79 -11.49
N PHE A 276 -10.40 8.53 -10.20
CA PHE A 276 -11.35 7.72 -9.45
C PHE A 276 -12.44 8.59 -8.84
N THR A 277 -13.69 8.28 -9.16
CA THR A 277 -14.86 8.95 -8.58
C THR A 277 -15.78 7.94 -7.91
N ARG A 278 -16.80 8.40 -7.17
CA ARG A 278 -17.83 7.50 -6.63
C ARG A 278 -18.62 6.75 -7.71
N TYR A 279 -18.60 7.24 -8.96
CA TYR A 279 -19.28 6.66 -10.10
C TYR A 279 -18.35 5.78 -10.96
N GLY A 280 -17.14 5.49 -10.48
CA GLY A 280 -16.13 4.73 -11.21
C GLY A 280 -15.04 5.62 -11.82
N GLU A 281 -14.37 5.08 -12.84
CA GLU A 281 -13.17 5.68 -13.43
C GLU A 281 -13.50 6.67 -14.55
N VAL A 282 -13.02 7.90 -14.41
CA VAL A 282 -13.06 8.94 -15.45
C VAL A 282 -11.74 8.95 -16.20
N LYS A 283 -11.80 8.72 -17.52
CA LYS A 283 -10.66 8.90 -18.45
C LYS A 283 -10.69 10.33 -18.98
N ILE A 284 -9.99 11.25 -18.32
CA ILE A 284 -10.18 12.70 -18.51
C ILE A 284 -9.86 13.18 -19.94
N ARG A 285 -9.06 12.42 -20.69
CA ARG A 285 -8.72 12.68 -22.11
C ARG A 285 -9.91 12.54 -23.07
N ASN A 286 -10.95 11.81 -22.68
CA ASN A 286 -12.10 11.53 -23.52
C ASN A 286 -12.72 12.82 -24.09
N ALA A 287 -13.22 12.75 -25.33
CA ALA A 287 -13.74 13.92 -26.03
C ALA A 287 -14.96 14.54 -25.34
N GLN A 288 -15.79 13.73 -24.67
CA GLN A 288 -16.97 14.17 -23.93
C GLN A 288 -16.67 15.23 -22.86
N TYR A 289 -15.45 15.28 -22.32
CA TYR A 289 -15.07 16.24 -21.29
C TYR A 289 -14.52 17.55 -21.85
N ARG A 290 -14.50 17.76 -23.17
CA ARG A 290 -13.95 19.00 -23.79
C ARG A 290 -14.62 20.27 -23.26
N ASP A 291 -15.94 20.26 -23.19
CA ASP A 291 -16.76 21.42 -22.81
C ASP A 291 -17.53 21.16 -21.49
N ASP A 292 -17.15 20.11 -20.74
CA ASP A 292 -17.79 19.74 -19.48
C ASP A 292 -17.33 20.67 -18.34
N THR A 293 -18.19 21.62 -17.98
CA THR A 293 -17.95 22.62 -16.93
C THR A 293 -18.11 22.07 -15.52
N ARG A 294 -18.61 20.83 -15.36
CA ARG A 294 -18.80 20.19 -14.06
C ARG A 294 -17.45 19.74 -13.46
N PRO A 295 -17.36 19.58 -12.12
CA PRO A 295 -16.20 18.95 -11.50
C PRO A 295 -16.17 17.44 -11.77
N LEU A 296 -15.06 16.77 -11.43
CA LEU A 296 -14.94 15.31 -11.52
C LEU A 296 -16.07 14.60 -10.77
N ASP A 297 -16.37 15.08 -9.56
CA ASP A 297 -17.40 14.54 -8.69
C ASP A 297 -18.01 15.68 -7.87
N ALA A 298 -19.30 15.95 -8.06
CA ALA A 298 -20.00 17.08 -7.44
C ALA A 298 -20.16 16.96 -5.91
N LYS A 299 -19.96 15.75 -5.35
CA LYS A 299 -20.02 15.52 -3.90
C LYS A 299 -18.63 15.39 -3.27
N CYS A 300 -17.56 15.43 -4.07
CA CYS A 300 -16.19 15.43 -3.57
C CYS A 300 -15.79 16.84 -3.13
N SER A 301 -15.27 16.97 -1.90
CA SER A 301 -14.88 18.25 -1.32
C SER A 301 -13.37 18.51 -1.39
N CYS A 302 -12.63 17.76 -2.24
CA CYS A 302 -11.22 18.03 -2.46
C CYS A 302 -11.03 19.36 -3.21
N TYR A 303 -9.83 19.95 -3.05
CA TYR A 303 -9.45 21.21 -3.70
C TYR A 303 -9.73 21.19 -5.21
N THR A 304 -9.41 20.08 -5.89
CA THR A 304 -9.63 19.96 -7.34
C THR A 304 -11.11 20.05 -7.72
N CYS A 305 -12.00 19.34 -7.03
CA CYS A 305 -13.43 19.34 -7.35
C CYS A 305 -14.14 20.63 -6.98
N GLN A 306 -13.64 21.38 -6.00
CA GLN A 306 -14.22 22.66 -5.62
C GLN A 306 -13.86 23.80 -6.56
N ASN A 307 -12.73 23.70 -7.27
CA ASN A 307 -12.15 24.84 -7.99
C ASN A 307 -12.01 24.65 -9.51
N TYR A 308 -12.07 23.41 -10.03
CA TYR A 308 -11.76 23.14 -11.43
C TYR A 308 -12.79 22.24 -12.11
N SER A 309 -13.04 22.52 -13.39
CA SER A 309 -13.91 21.73 -14.26
C SER A 309 -13.17 20.58 -14.94
N ARG A 310 -13.91 19.56 -15.37
CA ARG A 310 -13.39 18.46 -16.20
C ARG A 310 -12.76 18.97 -17.50
N ALA A 311 -13.35 19.99 -18.12
CA ALA A 311 -12.79 20.65 -19.30
C ALA A 311 -11.38 21.19 -19.08
N TYR A 312 -11.16 21.89 -17.97
CA TYR A 312 -9.85 22.43 -17.64
C TYR A 312 -8.84 21.33 -17.32
N LEU A 313 -9.23 20.33 -16.53
CA LEU A 313 -8.35 19.19 -16.22
C LEU A 313 -7.96 18.40 -17.47
N ARG A 314 -8.90 18.21 -18.40
CA ARG A 314 -8.63 17.59 -19.70
C ARG A 314 -7.63 18.42 -20.51
N HIS A 315 -7.78 19.74 -20.52
CA HIS A 315 -6.87 20.64 -21.22
C HIS A 315 -5.44 20.49 -20.67
N LEU A 316 -5.26 20.61 -19.35
CA LEU A 316 -3.95 20.49 -18.70
C LEU A 316 -3.29 19.13 -18.96
N ASP A 317 -4.05 18.03 -18.86
CA ASP A 317 -3.52 16.70 -19.12
C ASP A 317 -3.09 16.53 -20.59
N LYS A 318 -3.90 17.03 -21.55
CA LYS A 318 -3.57 16.97 -22.97
C LYS A 318 -2.37 17.83 -23.37
N THR A 319 -2.14 18.94 -22.69
CA THR A 319 -0.99 19.82 -22.94
C THR A 319 0.25 19.42 -22.15
N GLY A 320 0.16 18.39 -21.29
CA GLY A 320 1.30 17.91 -20.49
C GLY A 320 1.69 18.84 -19.34
N GLU A 321 0.77 19.68 -18.88
CA GLU A 321 1.04 20.64 -17.81
C GLU A 321 1.17 19.96 -16.44
N ILE A 322 2.21 20.30 -15.69
CA ILE A 322 2.49 19.73 -14.35
C ILE A 322 1.31 19.93 -13.41
N LEU A 323 0.61 21.06 -13.53
CA LEU A 323 -0.58 21.35 -12.72
C LEU A 323 -1.68 20.29 -12.90
N GLY A 324 -1.85 19.74 -14.10
CA GLY A 324 -2.82 18.67 -14.35
C GLY A 324 -2.51 17.43 -13.52
N ALA A 325 -1.24 17.01 -13.52
CA ALA A 325 -0.77 15.89 -12.70
C ALA A 325 -0.98 16.14 -11.19
N ARG A 326 -0.74 17.36 -10.71
CA ARG A 326 -0.96 17.75 -9.29
C ARG A 326 -2.44 17.67 -8.91
N LEU A 327 -3.30 18.40 -9.62
CA LEU A 327 -4.74 18.46 -9.34
C LEU A 327 -5.40 17.07 -9.40
N ASN A 328 -5.04 16.28 -10.40
CA ASN A 328 -5.53 14.92 -10.54
C ASN A 328 -5.09 14.02 -9.38
N THR A 329 -3.86 14.20 -8.88
CA THR A 329 -3.33 13.39 -7.77
C THR A 329 -3.99 13.75 -6.44
N ILE A 330 -4.18 15.04 -6.17
CA ILE A 330 -4.96 15.53 -5.01
C ILE A 330 -6.34 14.88 -5.00
N HIS A 331 -7.04 14.89 -6.15
CA HIS A 331 -8.37 14.29 -6.26
C HIS A 331 -8.36 12.78 -5.99
N ASN A 332 -7.49 12.03 -6.67
CA ASN A 332 -7.47 10.57 -6.52
C ASN A 332 -7.14 10.15 -5.08
N LEU A 333 -6.13 10.77 -4.45
CA LEU A 333 -5.79 10.42 -3.08
C LEU A 333 -6.89 10.83 -2.10
N TYR A 334 -7.50 12.01 -2.28
CA TYR A 334 -8.64 12.42 -1.47
C TYR A 334 -9.80 11.41 -1.56
N TYR A 335 -10.11 10.95 -2.78
CA TYR A 335 -11.15 9.94 -2.98
C TYR A 335 -10.87 8.64 -2.18
N TYR A 336 -9.61 8.20 -2.13
CA TYR A 336 -9.24 7.02 -1.35
C TYR A 336 -9.38 7.26 0.16
N GLN A 337 -8.97 8.43 0.65
CA GLN A 337 -9.18 8.78 2.06
C GLN A 337 -10.67 8.92 2.41
N GLU A 338 -11.50 9.45 1.51
CA GLU A 338 -12.96 9.50 1.66
C GLU A 338 -13.57 8.09 1.71
N LEU A 339 -13.10 7.17 0.85
CA LEU A 339 -13.52 5.77 0.85
C LEU A 339 -13.18 5.08 2.18
N MET A 340 -11.95 5.23 2.68
CA MET A 340 -11.55 4.66 3.98
C MET A 340 -12.40 5.20 5.12
N ARG A 341 -12.61 6.52 5.16
CA ARG A 341 -13.49 7.16 6.16
C ARG A 341 -14.93 6.66 6.07
N GLY A 342 -15.44 6.46 4.85
CA GLY A 342 -16.76 5.88 4.60
C GLY A 342 -16.87 4.46 5.17
N LEU A 343 -15.88 3.60 4.90
CA LEU A 343 -15.81 2.23 5.43
C LEU A 343 -15.72 2.23 6.96
N ARG A 344 -14.85 3.06 7.54
CA ARG A 344 -14.71 3.21 9.00
C ARG A 344 -16.03 3.58 9.66
N ASN A 345 -16.69 4.62 9.14
CA ASN A 345 -18.00 5.05 9.64
C ASN A 345 -19.08 3.98 9.44
N ALA A 346 -19.00 3.18 8.37
CA ALA A 346 -19.97 2.13 8.11
C ALA A 346 -19.82 0.95 9.07
N ILE A 347 -18.59 0.54 9.37
CA ILE A 347 -18.29 -0.54 10.34
C ILE A 347 -18.69 -0.08 11.75
N GLU A 348 -18.30 1.13 12.15
CA GLU A 348 -18.62 1.69 13.47
C GLU A 348 -20.13 1.73 13.74
N ASN A 349 -20.92 2.03 12.70
CA ASN A 349 -22.39 2.11 12.79
C ASN A 349 -23.11 0.83 12.31
N GLN A 350 -22.41 -0.30 12.17
CA GLN A 350 -22.98 -1.60 11.76
C GLN A 350 -23.85 -1.52 10.48
N ARG A 351 -23.40 -0.73 9.51
CA ARG A 351 -24.09 -0.45 8.24
C ARG A 351 -23.22 -0.73 7.03
N LEU A 352 -22.23 -1.62 7.17
CA LEU A 352 -21.27 -1.92 6.11
C LEU A 352 -21.95 -2.53 4.89
N ASP A 353 -22.84 -3.50 5.07
CA ASP A 353 -23.53 -4.16 3.96
C ASP A 353 -24.27 -3.12 3.08
N ARG A 354 -25.00 -2.19 3.70
CA ARG A 354 -25.65 -1.07 3.00
C ARG A 354 -24.64 -0.13 2.32
N PHE A 355 -23.53 0.20 2.97
CA PHE A 355 -22.50 1.04 2.37
C PHE A 355 -21.91 0.40 1.11
N VAL A 356 -21.68 -0.91 1.14
CA VAL A 356 -21.17 -1.70 0.00
C VAL A 356 -22.19 -1.72 -1.14
N GLU A 357 -23.47 -1.96 -0.84
CA GLU A 357 -24.54 -1.89 -1.84
C GLU A 357 -24.59 -0.51 -2.52
N GLU A 358 -24.60 0.57 -1.74
CA GLU A 358 -24.60 1.96 -2.25
C GLU A 358 -23.33 2.24 -3.08
N PHE A 359 -22.17 1.75 -2.65
CA PHE A 359 -20.89 1.89 -3.35
C PHE A 359 -20.93 1.28 -4.76
N TYR A 360 -21.48 0.07 -4.90
CA TYR A 360 -21.60 -0.62 -6.19
C TYR A 360 -22.72 -0.02 -7.05
N GLN A 361 -23.87 0.34 -6.47
CA GLN A 361 -24.97 0.98 -7.19
C GLN A 361 -24.52 2.28 -7.89
N LEU A 362 -23.77 3.14 -7.20
CA LEU A 362 -23.25 4.38 -7.78
C LEU A 362 -22.34 4.13 -8.98
N ARG A 363 -21.56 3.05 -8.99
CA ARG A 363 -20.66 2.69 -10.09
C ARG A 363 -21.40 2.09 -11.28
N HIS A 364 -22.43 1.29 -11.04
CA HIS A 364 -23.26 0.74 -12.10
C HIS A 364 -24.08 1.82 -12.82
N SER A 365 -24.54 2.86 -12.10
CA SER A 365 -25.30 3.97 -12.73
C SER A 365 -24.55 4.72 -13.83
N ASN A 366 -23.22 4.61 -13.87
CA ASN A 366 -22.37 5.28 -14.85
C ASN A 366 -22.07 4.41 -16.09
N GLN A 367 -22.45 3.12 -16.08
CA GLN A 367 -22.36 2.23 -17.25
C GLN A 367 -23.60 2.30 -18.14
N SER A 368 -24.66 2.98 -17.68
CA SER A 368 -25.96 3.09 -18.35
C SER A 368 -26.20 4.45 -19.01
N GLY A 369 -25.19 5.32 -19.07
CA GLY A 369 -25.30 6.73 -19.52
C GLY A 369 -24.40 7.10 -20.67
#